data_AF-A0A496YXV3-F1
#
_entry.id   AF-A0A496YXV3-F1
#
_cell.length_a   1.000
_cell.length_b   1.000
_cell.length_c   1.000
_cell.angle_alpha   90.00
_cell.angle_beta   90.00
_cell.angle_gamma   90.00
#
_symmetry.space_group_name_H-M   'P 1'
#
loop_
_entity.id
_entity.type
_entity.pdbx_description
1 polymer ?
#
loop_
_entity_poly.entity_id
_entity_poly.type
_entity_poly.pdbx_seq_one_letter_code
_entity_poly.pdbx_strand_id
1 'polypeptide(L)'
;KEYSIDEKNTDRIIFHALQDLYRRGNLVVYPIPGELPAVYSRPDLRMFEVCDQEWLEGIKKYEAFEKGNPKGLRDGHRNFLKNAVINFYQTGNREKAGRIYLRLREEYPRDEFKDDIRTWVRKRIVDEIKNISIKDATELTVMTLRDAYFSFAIHEDDEAFGKEKWAKEVYDIYQAKYSNEEWRRLDLPDFEMIRLMAFLDFMRDRHFPEHLRNSLLARIRVERPELFDRLQKQKDLFIQKSQQGQMQTQ
;
A
#
# COMPACT_ATOMS: atom_id res chain seq x y z
N LYS A 1 -19.64 26.86 -28.76
CA LYS A 1 -18.23 26.51 -29.07
C LYS A 1 -18.12 25.01 -28.87
N GLU A 2 -17.85 24.21 -29.89
CA GLU A 2 -17.44 22.82 -29.67
C GLU A 2 -15.93 22.84 -29.42
N TYR A 3 -15.44 22.19 -28.36
CA TYR A 3 -14.00 21.99 -28.17
C TYR A 3 -13.47 21.01 -29.20
N SER A 4 -12.24 21.22 -29.68
CA SER A 4 -11.60 20.27 -30.58
C SER A 4 -11.28 18.97 -29.84
N ILE A 5 -11.22 17.86 -30.57
CA ILE A 5 -10.73 16.57 -30.04
C ILE A 5 -9.33 16.75 -29.44
N ASP A 6 -8.51 17.65 -30.01
CA ASP A 6 -7.15 17.93 -29.56
C ASP A 6 -7.11 18.57 -28.17
N GLU A 7 -8.03 19.49 -27.86
CA GLU A 7 -8.13 20.10 -26.54
C GLU A 7 -8.48 19.05 -25.48
N LYS A 8 -9.45 18.18 -25.78
CA LYS A 8 -9.84 17.09 -24.89
C LYS A 8 -8.73 16.07 -24.65
N ASN A 9 -7.95 15.78 -25.70
CA ASN A 9 -6.79 14.91 -25.58
C ASN A 9 -5.67 15.58 -24.77
N THR A 10 -5.46 16.88 -24.94
CA THR A 10 -4.47 17.65 -24.17
C THR A 10 -4.81 17.65 -22.69
N ASP A 11 -6.07 17.94 -22.33
CA ASP A 11 -6.52 17.89 -20.93
C ASP A 11 -6.32 16.49 -20.32
N ARG A 12 -6.61 15.42 -21.07
CA ARG A 12 -6.36 14.04 -20.62
C ARG A 12 -4.89 13.76 -20.35
N ILE A 13 -3.98 14.28 -21.19
CA ILE A 13 -2.53 14.13 -20.98
C ILE A 13 -2.14 14.81 -19.66
N ILE A 14 -2.64 16.03 -19.42
CA ILE A 14 -2.40 16.76 -18.17
C ILE A 14 -2.92 15.97 -16.96
N PHE A 15 -4.15 15.45 -17.03
CA PHE A 15 -4.73 14.62 -15.97
C PHE A 15 -3.90 13.38 -15.68
N HIS A 16 -3.47 12.66 -16.72
CA HIS A 16 -2.65 11.47 -16.55
C HIS A 16 -1.29 11.79 -15.94
N ALA A 17 -0.64 12.89 -16.34
CA ALA A 17 0.63 13.33 -15.77
C ALA A 17 0.49 13.64 -14.27
N LEU A 18 -0.54 14.39 -13.87
CA LEU A 18 -0.79 14.70 -12.46
C LEU A 18 -1.11 13.43 -11.66
N GLN A 19 -1.96 12.56 -12.21
CA GLN A 19 -2.28 11.30 -11.56
C GLN A 19 -1.07 10.37 -11.43
N ASP A 20 -0.12 10.42 -12.36
CA ASP A 20 1.16 9.72 -12.25
C ASP A 20 2.06 10.34 -11.17
N LEU A 21 2.10 11.67 -11.02
CA LEU A 21 2.77 12.31 -9.89
C LEU A 21 2.16 11.89 -8.55
N TYR A 22 0.84 11.80 -8.45
CA TYR A 22 0.19 11.27 -7.25
C TYR A 22 0.53 9.80 -6.98
N ARG A 23 0.63 8.97 -8.02
CA ARG A 23 0.89 7.53 -7.88
C ARG A 23 2.36 7.19 -7.64
N ARG A 24 3.29 7.97 -8.19
CA ARG A 24 4.73 7.62 -8.29
C ARG A 24 5.67 8.83 -8.18
N GLY A 25 5.17 10.02 -7.86
CA GLY A 25 5.94 11.27 -7.89
C GLY A 25 6.89 11.47 -6.72
N ASN A 26 6.80 10.67 -5.66
CA ASN A 26 7.78 10.71 -4.59
C ASN A 26 8.92 9.75 -4.93
N LEU A 27 10.08 10.31 -5.23
CA LEU A 27 11.28 9.58 -5.65
C LEU A 27 12.32 9.60 -4.52
N VAL A 28 12.68 8.42 -4.03
CA VAL A 28 13.82 8.24 -3.13
C VAL A 28 15.00 7.75 -3.95
N VAL A 29 16.05 8.58 -4.01
CA VAL A 29 17.28 8.26 -4.72
C VAL A 29 18.36 7.94 -3.70
N TYR A 30 19.02 6.81 -3.86
CA TYR A 30 20.14 6.45 -2.99
C TYR A 30 21.31 5.87 -3.79
N PRO A 31 22.55 6.16 -3.36
CA PRO A 31 23.74 5.67 -4.04
C PRO A 31 23.92 4.17 -3.81
N ILE A 32 24.28 3.45 -4.87
CA ILE A 32 24.77 2.07 -4.82
C ILE A 32 26.26 2.11 -5.17
N PRO A 33 27.17 1.58 -4.32
CA PRO A 33 28.60 1.58 -4.61
C PRO A 33 28.92 0.87 -5.94
N GLY A 34 29.57 1.59 -6.87
CA GLY A 34 29.99 1.04 -8.16
C GLY A 34 28.88 0.91 -9.22
N GLU A 35 27.66 1.37 -8.92
CA GLU A 35 26.51 1.30 -9.83
C GLU A 35 25.83 2.67 -9.98
N LEU A 36 24.89 2.79 -10.93
CA LEU A 36 24.00 3.94 -10.99
C LEU A 36 23.11 3.98 -9.73
N PRO A 37 22.78 5.19 -9.21
CA PRO A 37 21.86 5.30 -8.08
C PRO A 37 20.54 4.61 -8.38
N ALA A 38 20.05 3.82 -7.42
CA ALA A 38 18.71 3.27 -7.54
C ALA A 38 17.67 4.36 -7.22
N VAL A 39 16.56 4.28 -7.95
CA VAL A 39 15.42 5.18 -7.81
C VAL A 39 14.23 4.34 -7.38
N TYR A 40 13.74 4.62 -6.18
CA TYR A 40 12.53 4.00 -5.66
C TYR A 40 11.39 5.01 -5.74
N SER A 41 10.38 4.71 -6.57
CA SER A 41 9.20 5.56 -6.76
C SER A 41 8.03 5.09 -5.92
N ARG A 42 7.28 6.01 -5.35
CA ARG A 42 6.11 5.71 -4.52
C ARG A 42 5.04 6.81 -4.61
N PRO A 43 3.82 6.53 -4.11
CA PRO A 43 2.78 7.54 -4.10
C PRO A 43 3.22 8.82 -3.39
N ASP A 44 2.92 9.95 -4.00
CA ASP A 44 3.06 11.26 -3.38
C ASP A 44 1.68 11.77 -2.99
N LEU A 45 1.29 11.50 -1.74
CA LEU A 45 -0.03 11.88 -1.23
C LEU A 45 -0.22 13.39 -1.14
N ARG A 46 0.87 14.19 -1.21
CA ARG A 46 0.80 15.67 -1.26
C ARG A 46 0.18 16.16 -2.57
N MET A 47 0.30 15.37 -3.64
CA MET A 47 -0.27 15.69 -4.95
C MET A 47 -1.79 15.48 -5.00
N PHE A 48 -2.40 14.91 -3.96
CA PHE A 48 -3.84 14.62 -3.95
C PHE A 48 -4.68 15.85 -4.27
N GLU A 49 -4.47 16.98 -3.57
CA GLU A 49 -5.32 18.17 -3.73
C GLU A 49 -5.23 18.75 -5.14
N VAL A 50 -4.02 18.82 -5.71
CA VAL A 50 -3.83 19.34 -7.07
C VAL A 50 -4.50 18.43 -8.09
N CYS A 51 -4.31 17.11 -7.97
CA CYS A 51 -4.97 16.16 -8.87
C CYS A 51 -6.50 16.23 -8.77
N ASP A 52 -6.99 16.35 -7.55
CA ASP A 52 -8.41 16.41 -7.24
C ASP A 52 -9.07 17.67 -7.80
N GLN A 53 -8.44 18.83 -7.61
CA GLN A 53 -8.87 20.10 -8.19
C GLN A 53 -8.97 20.01 -9.72
N GLU A 54 -7.98 19.39 -10.35
CA GLU A 54 -7.93 19.22 -11.80
C GLU A 54 -9.07 18.31 -12.29
N TRP A 55 -9.39 17.22 -11.57
CA TRP A 55 -10.60 16.43 -11.85
C TRP A 55 -11.88 17.27 -11.81
N LEU A 56 -12.04 18.11 -10.79
CA LEU A 56 -13.22 18.96 -10.61
C LEU A 56 -13.32 20.02 -11.72
N GLU A 57 -12.20 20.65 -12.07
CA GLU A 57 -12.13 21.63 -13.16
C GLU A 57 -12.44 20.98 -14.51
N GLY A 58 -11.90 19.80 -14.78
CA GLY A 58 -12.22 19.01 -15.95
C GLY A 58 -13.71 18.66 -16.03
N ILE A 59 -14.30 18.16 -14.94
CA ILE A 59 -15.74 17.86 -14.88
C ILE A 59 -16.55 19.13 -15.21
N LYS A 60 -16.27 20.25 -14.53
CA LYS A 60 -16.96 21.52 -14.75
C LYS A 60 -16.81 22.02 -16.19
N LYS A 61 -15.61 21.92 -16.76
CA LYS A 61 -15.31 22.31 -18.15
C LYS A 61 -16.18 21.52 -19.12
N TYR A 62 -16.29 20.20 -18.96
CA TYR A 62 -16.97 19.34 -19.92
C TYR A 62 -18.49 19.18 -19.68
N GLU A 63 -19.02 19.58 -18.52
CA GLU A 63 -20.46 19.60 -18.24
C GLU A 63 -21.26 20.38 -19.28
N ALA A 64 -20.79 21.56 -19.68
CA ALA A 64 -21.48 22.40 -20.66
C ALA A 64 -21.59 21.75 -22.06
N PHE A 65 -20.75 20.76 -22.35
CA PHE A 65 -20.62 20.16 -23.70
C PHE A 65 -21.18 18.74 -23.75
N GLU A 66 -21.12 17.98 -22.67
CA GLU A 66 -21.62 16.61 -22.58
C GLU A 66 -23.03 16.56 -21.96
N LYS A 67 -23.92 17.48 -22.38
CA LYS A 67 -25.32 17.58 -21.94
C LYS A 67 -25.47 17.60 -20.40
N GLY A 68 -24.54 18.25 -19.71
CA GLY A 68 -24.52 18.34 -18.25
C GLY A 68 -23.94 17.12 -17.54
N ASN A 69 -23.48 16.09 -18.24
CA ASN A 69 -22.99 14.87 -17.61
C ASN A 69 -21.77 14.26 -18.34
N PRO A 70 -20.55 14.71 -18.02
CA PRO A 70 -19.33 14.14 -18.57
C PRO A 70 -19.00 12.82 -17.88
N LYS A 71 -19.77 11.76 -18.22
CA LYS A 71 -19.81 10.48 -17.51
C LYS A 71 -18.43 9.86 -17.33
N GLY A 72 -17.60 9.87 -18.37
CA GLY A 72 -16.25 9.29 -18.31
C GLY A 72 -15.33 9.99 -17.30
N LEU A 73 -15.41 11.32 -17.21
CA LEU A 73 -14.62 12.09 -16.24
C LEU A 73 -15.14 11.88 -14.81
N ARG A 74 -16.46 11.87 -14.63
CA ARG A 74 -17.08 11.59 -13.33
C ARG A 74 -16.79 10.19 -12.82
N ASP A 75 -16.82 9.18 -13.70
CA ASP A 75 -16.45 7.80 -13.35
C ASP A 75 -14.94 7.70 -13.02
N GLY A 76 -14.09 8.42 -13.76
CA GLY A 76 -12.65 8.52 -13.50
C GLY A 76 -12.33 9.13 -12.14
N HIS A 77 -12.92 10.29 -11.84
CA HIS A 77 -12.76 10.97 -10.55
C HIS A 77 -13.26 10.12 -9.38
N ARG A 78 -14.43 9.46 -9.53
CA ARG A 78 -14.91 8.51 -8.51
C ARG A 78 -13.88 7.41 -8.23
N ASN A 79 -13.30 6.81 -9.27
CA ASN A 79 -12.28 5.78 -9.10
C ASN A 79 -10.99 6.33 -8.49
N PHE A 80 -10.60 7.56 -8.84
CA PHE A 80 -9.49 8.27 -8.20
C PHE A 80 -9.73 8.44 -6.70
N LEU A 81 -10.89 8.94 -6.29
CA LEU A 81 -11.27 9.09 -4.88
C LEU A 81 -11.31 7.74 -4.15
N LYS A 82 -11.87 6.68 -4.74
CA LYS A 82 -11.85 5.32 -4.16
C LYS A 82 -10.42 4.86 -3.86
N ASN A 83 -9.50 5.05 -4.81
CA ASN A 83 -8.10 4.69 -4.61
C ASN A 83 -7.41 5.61 -3.61
N ALA A 84 -7.77 6.88 -3.55
CA ALA A 84 -7.26 7.81 -2.56
C ALA A 84 -7.65 7.41 -1.13
N VAL A 85 -8.91 6.99 -0.91
CA VAL A 85 -9.33 6.46 0.40
C VAL A 85 -8.42 5.30 0.82
N ILE A 86 -8.16 4.33 -0.06
CA ILE A 86 -7.26 3.21 0.24
C ILE A 86 -5.84 3.69 0.51
N ASN A 87 -5.29 4.56 -0.34
CA ASN A 87 -3.91 5.06 -0.20
C ASN A 87 -3.69 5.82 1.12
N PHE A 88 -4.58 6.72 1.50
CA PHE A 88 -4.48 7.42 2.79
C PHE A 88 -4.76 6.49 3.96
N TYR A 89 -5.65 5.51 3.81
CA TYR A 89 -5.94 4.54 4.85
C TYR A 89 -4.70 3.69 5.14
N GLN A 90 -4.08 3.09 4.11
CA GLN A 90 -2.93 2.19 4.28
C GLN A 90 -1.66 2.89 4.78
N THR A 91 -1.46 4.18 4.50
CA THR A 91 -0.32 4.96 5.05
C THR A 91 -0.58 5.50 6.45
N GLY A 92 -1.70 5.12 7.09
CA GLY A 92 -2.01 5.50 8.47
C GLY A 92 -2.74 6.84 8.62
N ASN A 93 -2.94 7.59 7.53
CA ASN A 93 -3.68 8.86 7.54
C ASN A 93 -5.20 8.63 7.50
N ARG A 94 -5.71 7.99 8.55
CA ARG A 94 -7.11 7.54 8.68
C ARG A 94 -8.11 8.70 8.64
N GLU A 95 -7.74 9.85 9.20
CA GLU A 95 -8.60 11.04 9.25
C GLU A 95 -8.82 11.61 7.84
N LYS A 96 -7.74 11.77 7.06
CA LYS A 96 -7.85 12.22 5.67
C LYS A 96 -8.61 11.20 4.81
N ALA A 97 -8.34 9.91 4.98
CA ALA A 97 -9.11 8.85 4.31
C ALA A 97 -10.61 8.95 4.62
N GLY A 98 -10.96 9.20 5.90
CA GLY A 98 -12.34 9.44 6.35
C GLY A 98 -12.99 10.62 5.63
N ARG A 99 -12.32 11.77 5.58
CA ARG A 99 -12.82 12.96 4.86
C ARG A 99 -13.06 12.68 3.38
N ILE A 100 -12.10 12.04 2.71
CA ILE A 100 -12.23 11.68 1.29
C ILE A 100 -13.41 10.71 1.09
N TYR A 101 -13.59 9.75 1.99
CA TYR A 101 -14.69 8.78 1.91
C TYR A 101 -16.07 9.45 2.08
N LEU A 102 -16.21 10.39 3.03
CA LEU A 102 -17.44 11.17 3.19
C LEU A 102 -17.78 11.95 1.91
N ARG A 103 -16.79 12.63 1.34
CA ARG A 103 -16.97 13.35 0.07
C ARG A 103 -17.33 12.43 -1.09
N LEU A 104 -16.68 11.27 -1.20
CA LEU A 104 -17.02 10.23 -2.19
C LEU A 104 -18.49 9.80 -2.08
N ARG A 105 -19.02 9.65 -0.86
CA ARG A 105 -20.44 9.31 -0.61
C ARG A 105 -21.38 10.42 -1.07
N GLU A 106 -21.02 11.66 -0.77
CA GLU A 106 -21.83 12.84 -1.09
C GLU A 106 -21.86 13.10 -2.60
N GLU A 107 -20.70 13.07 -3.27
CA GLU A 107 -20.58 13.39 -4.69
C GLU A 107 -21.02 12.25 -5.62
N TYR A 108 -20.88 11.00 -5.15
CA TYR A 108 -21.13 9.80 -5.95
C TYR A 108 -21.99 8.77 -5.22
N PRO A 109 -23.25 9.08 -4.86
CA PRO A 109 -24.10 8.18 -4.09
C PRO A 109 -24.31 6.84 -4.81
N ARG A 110 -23.91 5.76 -4.14
CA ARG A 110 -24.01 4.36 -4.57
C ARG A 110 -24.24 3.48 -3.35
N ASP A 111 -24.88 2.33 -3.58
CA ASP A 111 -25.11 1.34 -2.52
C ASP A 111 -23.80 0.84 -1.89
N GLU A 112 -22.72 0.76 -2.67
CA GLU A 112 -21.39 0.37 -2.17
C GLU A 112 -20.84 1.31 -1.09
N PHE A 113 -21.32 2.55 -0.97
CA PHE A 113 -20.82 3.51 0.02
C PHE A 113 -21.77 3.71 1.21
N LYS A 114 -22.67 2.76 1.47
CA LYS A 114 -23.59 2.83 2.63
C LYS A 114 -22.90 2.49 3.95
N ASP A 115 -21.89 1.64 3.92
CA ASP A 115 -21.15 1.21 5.10
C ASP A 115 -20.24 2.31 5.66
N ASP A 116 -19.77 2.13 6.89
CA ASP A 116 -18.67 2.93 7.45
C ASP A 116 -17.36 2.65 6.70
N ILE A 117 -16.40 3.58 6.77
CA ILE A 117 -15.14 3.50 6.04
C ILE A 117 -14.38 2.19 6.32
N ARG A 118 -14.36 1.70 7.56
CA ARG A 118 -13.60 0.50 7.91
C ARG A 118 -14.20 -0.73 7.25
N THR A 119 -15.52 -0.86 7.33
CA THR A 119 -16.26 -1.94 6.66
C THR A 119 -16.10 -1.84 5.14
N TRP A 120 -16.18 -0.65 4.57
CA TRP A 120 -16.00 -0.43 3.14
C TRP A 120 -14.59 -0.81 2.66
N VAL A 121 -13.55 -0.34 3.35
CA VAL A 121 -12.16 -0.67 3.03
C VAL A 121 -11.96 -2.18 3.09
N ARG A 122 -12.49 -2.86 4.10
CA ARG A 122 -12.39 -4.32 4.21
C ARG A 122 -13.07 -5.04 3.08
N LYS A 123 -14.29 -4.65 2.70
CA LYS A 123 -14.97 -5.23 1.54
C LYS A 123 -14.13 -5.06 0.28
N ARG A 124 -13.55 -3.87 0.08
CA ARG A 124 -12.67 -3.59 -1.05
C ARG A 124 -11.41 -4.46 -1.05
N ILE A 125 -10.76 -4.63 0.09
CA ILE A 125 -9.63 -5.57 0.24
C ILE A 125 -10.09 -6.99 -0.06
N VAL A 126 -11.20 -7.44 0.53
CA VAL A 126 -11.72 -8.80 0.32
C VAL A 126 -12.02 -9.03 -1.15
N ASP A 127 -12.55 -8.05 -1.88
CA ASP A 127 -12.80 -8.12 -3.31
C ASP A 127 -11.50 -8.18 -4.12
N GLU A 128 -10.48 -7.41 -3.75
CA GLU A 128 -9.13 -7.47 -4.35
C GLU A 128 -8.44 -8.81 -4.06
N ILE A 129 -8.60 -9.35 -2.84
CA ILE A 129 -8.08 -10.63 -2.34
C ILE A 129 -8.95 -11.80 -2.79
N LYS A 130 -10.15 -11.58 -3.34
CA LYS A 130 -11.15 -12.65 -3.55
C LYS A 130 -10.64 -13.77 -4.43
N ASN A 131 -9.73 -13.44 -5.34
CA ASN A 131 -9.11 -14.33 -6.31
C ASN A 131 -7.61 -14.55 -6.07
N ILE A 132 -7.06 -14.11 -4.93
CA ILE A 132 -5.64 -14.28 -4.65
C ILE A 132 -5.42 -15.57 -3.87
N SER A 133 -4.37 -16.30 -4.24
CA SER A 133 -3.94 -17.52 -3.56
C SER A 133 -3.32 -17.22 -2.20
N ILE A 134 -3.11 -18.25 -1.38
CA ILE A 134 -2.33 -18.14 -0.13
C ILE A 134 -0.95 -17.50 -0.36
N LYS A 135 -0.32 -17.83 -1.50
CA LYS A 135 0.98 -17.30 -1.88
C LYS A 135 0.90 -15.79 -2.09
N ASP A 136 -0.13 -15.33 -2.80
CA ASP A 136 -0.33 -13.92 -3.09
C ASP A 136 -0.63 -13.10 -1.82
N ALA A 137 -1.40 -13.67 -0.87
CA ALA A 137 -1.67 -13.01 0.41
C ALA A 137 -0.41 -12.93 1.29
N THR A 138 0.39 -14.00 1.30
CA THR A 138 1.70 -14.00 1.96
C THR A 138 2.61 -12.95 1.33
N GLU A 139 2.73 -12.94 0.01
CA GLU A 139 3.58 -12.03 -0.75
C GLU A 139 3.16 -10.57 -0.53
N LEU A 140 1.86 -10.26 -0.60
CA LEU A 140 1.34 -8.93 -0.32
C LEU A 140 1.68 -8.48 1.11
N THR A 141 1.55 -9.36 2.09
CA THR A 141 1.87 -9.05 3.49
C THR A 141 3.38 -8.82 3.65
N VAL A 142 4.23 -9.67 3.07
CA VAL A 142 5.70 -9.53 3.10
C VAL A 142 6.12 -8.23 2.42
N MET A 143 5.61 -7.94 1.21
CA MET A 143 5.95 -6.72 0.47
C MET A 143 5.52 -5.47 1.23
N THR A 144 4.32 -5.47 1.83
CA THR A 144 3.86 -4.35 2.67
C THR A 144 4.77 -4.12 3.88
N LEU A 145 5.21 -5.20 4.55
CA LEU A 145 6.14 -5.09 5.68
C LEU A 145 7.53 -4.62 5.22
N ARG A 146 8.01 -5.06 4.06
CA ARG A 146 9.25 -4.54 3.46
C ARG A 146 9.17 -3.05 3.18
N ASP A 147 8.05 -2.58 2.64
CA ASP A 147 7.82 -1.14 2.41
C ASP A 147 7.70 -0.36 3.73
N ALA A 148 7.17 -0.98 4.79
CA ALA A 148 7.16 -0.39 6.12
C ALA A 148 8.58 -0.23 6.68
N TYR A 149 9.42 -1.26 6.54
CA TYR A 149 10.83 -1.21 6.90
C TYR A 149 11.61 -0.19 6.09
N PHE A 150 11.32 -0.06 4.80
CA PHE A 150 11.90 0.99 3.96
C PHE A 150 11.56 2.37 4.50
N SER A 151 10.26 2.67 4.70
CA SER A 151 9.81 3.95 5.27
C SER A 151 10.45 4.22 6.64
N PHE A 152 10.55 3.21 7.50
CA PHE A 152 11.23 3.35 8.79
C PHE A 152 12.74 3.57 8.62
N ALA A 153 13.40 2.98 7.62
CA ALA A 153 14.83 3.22 7.39
C ALA A 153 15.13 4.66 6.95
N ILE A 154 14.15 5.36 6.37
CA ILE A 154 14.27 6.75 5.86
C ILE A 154 13.55 7.80 6.72
N HIS A 155 13.22 7.50 7.98
CA HIS A 155 12.59 8.44 8.92
C HIS A 155 11.14 8.85 8.61
N GLU A 156 10.39 7.99 7.93
CA GLU A 156 8.96 8.17 7.72
C GLU A 156 8.14 7.27 8.63
N ASP A 157 8.18 7.59 9.92
CA ASP A 157 7.72 6.70 10.98
C ASP A 157 6.19 6.49 10.96
N ASP A 158 5.43 7.53 10.65
CA ASP A 158 3.97 7.45 10.53
C ASP A 158 3.56 6.52 9.38
N GLU A 159 4.24 6.62 8.24
CA GLU A 159 3.97 5.76 7.10
C GLU A 159 4.38 4.32 7.37
N ALA A 160 5.54 4.11 8.00
CA ALA A 160 5.98 2.79 8.43
C ALA A 160 4.94 2.14 9.36
N PHE A 161 4.46 2.87 10.36
CA PHE A 161 3.45 2.40 11.29
C PHE A 161 2.11 2.12 10.61
N GLY A 162 1.69 2.98 9.67
CA GLY A 162 0.51 2.78 8.85
C GLY A 162 0.58 1.46 8.06
N LYS A 163 1.70 1.24 7.37
CA LYS A 163 1.95 0.03 6.57
C LYS A 163 2.04 -1.23 7.43
N GLU A 164 2.64 -1.19 8.62
CA GLU A 164 2.64 -2.34 9.54
C GLU A 164 1.23 -2.73 9.98
N LYS A 165 0.40 -1.75 10.33
CA LYS A 165 -1.02 -1.98 10.66
C LYS A 165 -1.79 -2.52 9.48
N TRP A 166 -1.52 -1.99 8.28
CA TRP A 166 -2.13 -2.46 7.05
C TRP A 166 -1.76 -3.92 6.75
N ALA A 167 -0.48 -4.29 6.83
CA ALA A 167 -0.02 -5.66 6.65
C ALA A 167 -0.72 -6.62 7.63
N LYS A 168 -0.87 -6.21 8.89
CA LYS A 168 -1.59 -7.02 9.89
C LYS A 168 -3.07 -7.15 9.56
N GLU A 169 -3.73 -6.08 9.11
CA GLU A 169 -5.13 -6.11 8.73
C GLU A 169 -5.36 -7.02 7.50
N VAL A 170 -4.48 -6.98 6.50
CA VAL A 170 -4.51 -7.90 5.34
C VAL A 170 -4.36 -9.35 5.79
N TYR A 171 -3.36 -9.64 6.64
CA TYR A 171 -3.15 -10.97 7.22
C TYR A 171 -4.40 -11.47 7.97
N ASP A 172 -5.00 -10.62 8.81
CA ASP A 172 -6.18 -10.98 9.61
C ASP A 172 -7.40 -11.24 8.75
N ILE A 173 -7.61 -10.44 7.69
CA ILE A 173 -8.70 -10.64 6.72
C ILE A 173 -8.54 -11.99 6.01
N TYR A 174 -7.32 -12.33 5.60
CA TYR A 174 -7.06 -13.62 4.96
C TYR A 174 -7.30 -14.77 5.93
N GLN A 175 -6.70 -14.73 7.13
CA GLN A 175 -6.86 -15.80 8.12
C GLN A 175 -8.33 -16.00 8.49
N ALA A 176 -9.10 -14.93 8.73
CA ALA A 176 -10.52 -15.04 9.05
C ALA A 176 -11.36 -15.65 7.92
N LYS A 177 -10.94 -15.52 6.66
CA LYS A 177 -11.64 -16.08 5.50
C LYS A 177 -11.38 -17.58 5.34
N TYR A 178 -10.19 -18.06 5.70
CA TYR A 178 -9.75 -19.44 5.44
C TYR A 178 -9.55 -20.31 6.69
N SER A 179 -9.83 -19.79 7.90
CA SER A 179 -9.64 -20.50 9.18
C SER A 179 -10.57 -21.70 9.47
N ASN A 180 -11.39 -22.14 8.50
CA ASN A 180 -12.25 -23.32 8.69
C ASN A 180 -11.46 -24.63 8.56
N GLU A 181 -11.83 -25.67 9.31
CA GLU A 181 -11.06 -26.92 9.46
C GLU A 181 -10.71 -27.61 8.12
N GLU A 182 -11.54 -27.46 7.08
CA GLU A 182 -11.29 -28.02 5.75
C GLU A 182 -10.05 -27.44 5.05
N TRP A 183 -9.65 -26.21 5.40
CA TRP A 183 -8.61 -25.44 4.70
C TRP A 183 -7.34 -25.24 5.54
N ARG A 184 -7.17 -25.95 6.67
CA ARG A 184 -6.01 -25.83 7.57
C ARG A 184 -4.64 -26.04 6.89
N ARG A 185 -4.61 -26.68 5.71
CA ARG A 185 -3.40 -26.80 4.85
C ARG A 185 -3.04 -25.52 4.09
N LEU A 186 -3.90 -24.50 4.13
CA LEU A 186 -3.74 -23.18 3.54
C LEU A 186 -3.57 -22.07 4.59
N ASP A 187 -3.28 -22.42 5.84
CA ASP A 187 -2.99 -21.43 6.88
C ASP A 187 -1.69 -20.68 6.54
N LEU A 188 -1.73 -19.36 6.65
CA LEU A 188 -0.51 -18.54 6.55
C LEU A 188 0.45 -18.90 7.69
N PRO A 189 1.77 -18.77 7.48
CA PRO A 189 2.72 -18.76 8.60
C PRO A 189 2.29 -17.72 9.62
N ASP A 190 2.58 -17.96 10.90
CA ASP A 190 2.31 -16.97 11.95
C ASP A 190 2.86 -15.59 11.56
N PHE A 191 2.14 -14.52 11.93
CA PHE A 191 2.47 -13.17 11.51
C PHE A 191 3.90 -12.78 11.93
N GLU A 192 4.37 -13.25 13.09
CA GLU A 192 5.75 -13.03 13.53
C GLU A 192 6.78 -13.68 12.59
N MET A 193 6.44 -14.84 12.00
CA MET A 193 7.29 -15.50 11.00
C MET A 193 7.31 -14.72 9.69
N ILE A 194 6.15 -14.25 9.21
CA ILE A 194 6.07 -13.39 8.02
C ILE A 194 6.86 -12.09 8.23
N ARG A 195 6.75 -11.51 9.42
CA ARG A 195 7.52 -10.33 9.81
C ARG A 195 9.02 -10.58 9.78
N LEU A 196 9.46 -11.71 10.34
CA LEU A 196 10.87 -12.11 10.26
C LEU A 196 11.32 -12.32 8.81
N MET A 197 10.52 -12.98 7.98
CA MET A 197 10.82 -13.18 6.55
C MET A 197 11.00 -11.84 5.84
N ALA A 198 10.05 -10.91 5.99
CA ALA A 198 10.14 -9.57 5.42
C ALA A 198 11.39 -8.82 5.89
N PHE A 199 11.74 -8.93 7.17
CA PHE A 199 12.95 -8.32 7.72
C PHE A 199 14.23 -8.93 7.11
N LEU A 200 14.33 -10.26 7.07
CA LEU A 200 15.49 -10.95 6.49
C LEU A 200 15.63 -10.67 5.00
N ASP A 201 14.52 -10.63 4.27
CA ASP A 201 14.49 -10.29 2.85
C ASP A 201 14.99 -8.87 2.62
N PHE A 202 14.50 -7.90 3.40
CA PHE A 202 15.01 -6.51 3.35
C PHE A 202 16.52 -6.45 3.64
N MET A 203 16.98 -7.18 4.66
CA MET A 203 18.39 -7.17 5.07
C MET A 203 19.31 -7.90 4.06
N ARG A 204 18.78 -8.77 3.20
CA ARG A 204 19.55 -9.53 2.21
C ARG A 204 19.46 -8.94 0.81
N ASP A 205 18.46 -8.10 0.55
CA ASP A 205 18.26 -7.49 -0.74
C ASP A 205 19.38 -6.48 -1.04
N ARG A 206 20.18 -6.77 -2.07
CA ARG A 206 21.28 -5.93 -2.52
C ARG A 206 20.79 -4.66 -3.21
N HIS A 207 19.53 -4.61 -3.64
CA HIS A 207 18.92 -3.42 -4.19
C HIS A 207 18.79 -2.30 -3.14
N PHE A 208 18.70 -2.66 -1.85
CA PHE A 208 18.85 -1.69 -0.78
C PHE A 208 20.35 -1.49 -0.48
N PRO A 209 20.83 -0.25 -0.33
CA PRO A 209 22.24 0.00 -0.08
C PRO A 209 22.56 -0.33 1.38
N GLU A 210 23.82 -0.61 1.66
CA GLU A 210 24.22 -1.07 2.99
C GLU A 210 23.87 -0.07 4.10
N HIS A 211 24.05 1.23 3.85
CA HIS A 211 23.70 2.27 4.81
C HIS A 211 22.21 2.27 5.17
N LEU A 212 21.31 1.94 4.23
CA LEU A 212 19.87 1.89 4.47
C LEU A 212 19.51 0.68 5.35
N ARG A 213 20.10 -0.48 5.06
CA ARG A 213 19.95 -1.68 5.89
C ARG A 213 20.52 -1.48 7.30
N ASN A 214 21.67 -0.82 7.39
CA ASN A 214 22.29 -0.47 8.67
C ASN A 214 21.45 0.56 9.44
N SER A 215 20.86 1.55 8.75
CA SER A 215 19.89 2.49 9.33
C SER A 215 18.71 1.75 9.94
N LEU A 216 18.04 0.87 9.18
CA LEU A 216 16.92 0.07 9.68
C LEU A 216 17.30 -0.70 10.95
N LEU A 217 18.41 -1.44 10.90
CA LEU A 217 18.86 -2.26 12.03
C LEU A 217 19.19 -1.41 13.26
N ALA A 218 19.91 -0.29 13.08
CA ALA A 218 20.27 0.61 14.14
C ALA A 218 19.03 1.24 14.79
N ARG A 219 18.09 1.74 13.97
CA ARG A 219 16.84 2.33 14.45
C ARG A 219 15.96 1.32 15.17
N ILE A 220 15.75 0.12 14.63
CA ILE A 220 14.95 -0.91 15.32
C ILE A 220 15.56 -1.24 16.69
N ARG A 221 16.89 -1.36 16.79
CA ARG A 221 17.57 -1.66 18.06
C ARG A 221 17.39 -0.58 19.12
N VAL A 222 17.44 0.69 18.72
CA VAL A 222 17.41 1.83 19.65
C VAL A 222 15.97 2.25 19.96
N GLU A 223 15.14 2.36 18.93
CA GLU A 223 13.81 2.99 19.02
C GLU A 223 12.67 1.98 19.15
N ARG A 224 12.89 0.70 18.78
CA ARG A 224 11.89 -0.38 18.88
C ARG A 224 12.49 -1.67 19.47
N PRO A 225 13.08 -1.62 20.67
CA PRO A 225 13.79 -2.77 21.25
C PRO A 225 12.90 -4.01 21.42
N GLU A 226 11.62 -3.87 21.72
CA GLU A 226 10.72 -5.03 21.83
C GLU A 226 10.48 -5.71 20.47
N LEU A 227 10.48 -4.94 19.38
CA LEU A 227 10.44 -5.50 18.03
C LEU A 227 11.75 -6.22 17.73
N PHE A 228 12.89 -5.63 18.08
CA PHE A 228 14.20 -6.27 17.90
C PHE A 228 14.26 -7.63 18.60
N ASP A 229 13.84 -7.69 19.86
CA ASP A 229 13.86 -8.91 20.67
C ASP A 229 12.93 -9.99 20.09
N ARG A 230 11.74 -9.61 19.62
CA ARG A 230 10.83 -10.54 18.94
C ARG A 230 11.45 -11.12 17.66
N LEU A 231 12.10 -10.28 16.86
CA LEU A 231 12.78 -10.73 15.64
C LEU A 231 13.93 -11.70 15.95
N GLN A 232 14.74 -11.43 16.99
CA GLN A 232 15.81 -12.35 17.41
C GLN A 232 15.23 -13.68 17.90
N LYS A 233 14.25 -13.63 18.81
CA LYS A 233 13.61 -14.83 19.34
C LYS A 233 13.01 -15.69 18.23
N GLN A 234 12.34 -15.08 17.25
CA GLN A 234 11.75 -15.80 16.13
C GLN A 234 12.82 -16.43 15.23
N LYS A 235 13.93 -15.73 15.01
CA LYS A 235 15.07 -16.23 14.24
C LYS A 235 15.69 -17.46 14.92
N ASP A 236 15.90 -17.41 16.23
CA ASP A 236 16.48 -18.52 16.99
C ASP A 236 15.57 -19.75 16.95
N LEU A 237 14.26 -19.54 17.12
CA LEU A 237 13.26 -20.61 16.97
C LEU A 237 13.28 -21.24 15.57
N PHE A 238 13.44 -20.44 14.52
CA PHE A 238 13.53 -20.94 13.15
C PHE A 238 14.80 -21.77 12.91
N ILE A 239 15.94 -21.34 13.44
CA ILE A 239 17.22 -22.07 13.33
C ILE A 239 17.12 -23.41 14.07
N GLN A 240 16.60 -23.42 15.30
CA GLN A 240 16.44 -24.63 16.10
C GLN A 240 15.55 -25.68 15.40
N LYS A 241 14.40 -25.27 14.87
CA LYS A 241 13.50 -26.16 14.12
C LYS A 241 14.17 -26.74 12.87
N SER A 242 14.95 -25.92 12.17
CA SER A 242 15.65 -26.34 10.95
C SER A 242 16.72 -27.40 11.24
N GLN A 243 17.44 -27.26 12.35
CA GLN A 243 18.47 -28.22 12.79
C GLN A 243 17.85 -29.54 13.28
N GLN A 244 16.74 -29.50 14.02
CA GLN A 244 16.04 -30.69 14.49
C GLN A 244 15.44 -31.52 13.33
N GLY A 245 14.90 -30.85 12.30
CA GLY A 245 14.37 -31.54 11.12
C GLY A 245 15.45 -32.28 10.30
N GLN A 246 16.66 -31.73 10.23
CA GLN A 246 17.81 -32.35 9.55
C GLN A 246 18.36 -33.57 10.32
N MET A 247 18.27 -33.59 11.65
CA MET A 247 18.68 -34.76 12.46
C MET A 247 17.67 -35.90 12.43
N GLN A 248 16.40 -35.65 12.08
CA GLN A 248 15.35 -36.69 11.97
C GLN A 248 15.28 -37.34 10.58
N THR A 249 16.01 -36.80 9.60
CA THR A 249 16.09 -37.33 8.23
C THR A 249 17.41 -38.04 7.92
N GLN A 250 18.30 -38.15 8.92
CA GLN A 250 19.49 -39.02 8.91
C GLN A 250 19.24 -40.25 9.78
#